data_AF-A0A7V4PL79-F1
#
_entry.id   AF-A0A7V4PL79-F1
#
_cell.length_a   1.000
_cell.length_b   1.000
_cell.length_c   1.000
_cell.angle_alpha   90.00
_cell.angle_beta   90.00
_cell.angle_gamma   90.00
#
_symmetry.space_group_name_H-M   'P 1'
#
loop_
_entity.id
_entity.type
_entity.pdbx_description
1 polymer ?
#
loop_
_entity_poly.entity_id
_entity_poly.type
_entity_poly.pdbx_seq_one_letter_code
_entity_poly.pdbx_strand_id
1 'polypeptide(L)' 'KEKKNLSEIPEIKKKTEEIEKSLGESGRLLVRYSGTEPLLRIMLEGEDEEKLHQYAQELVEIAQRYLQ' A
#
# COMPACT_ATOMS: atom_id res chain seq x y z
N LYS A 1 19.91 -3.25 7.84
CA LYS A 1 18.95 -4.13 7.14
C LYS A 1 18.51 -3.40 5.87
N GLU A 2 18.74 -3.96 4.69
CA GLU A 2 18.27 -3.37 3.43
C GLU A 2 16.73 -3.33 3.41
N LYS A 3 16.17 -2.20 2.99
CA LYS A 3 14.72 -2.08 2.75
C LYS A 3 14.42 -2.86 1.47
N LYS A 4 13.74 -4.00 1.57
CA LYS A 4 13.28 -4.75 0.39
C LYS A 4 12.37 -3.87 -0.45
N ASN A 5 12.56 -3.86 -1.77
CA ASN A 5 11.64 -3.18 -2.67
C ASN A 5 10.23 -3.77 -2.49
N LEU A 6 9.27 -2.94 -2.06
CA LEU A 6 7.89 -3.39 -1.78
C LEU A 6 7.21 -3.92 -3.04
N SER A 7 7.56 -3.33 -4.19
CA SER A 7 7.11 -3.73 -5.52
C SER A 7 7.61 -5.14 -5.93
N GLU A 8 8.64 -5.66 -5.28
CA GLU A 8 9.16 -7.01 -5.51
C GLU A 8 8.50 -8.05 -4.58
N ILE A 9 7.72 -7.63 -3.59
CA ILE A 9 6.97 -8.53 -2.72
C ILE A 9 5.67 -8.92 -3.44
N PRO A 10 5.49 -10.19 -3.86
CA PRO A 10 4.36 -10.57 -4.70
C PRO A 10 3.00 -10.30 -4.06
N GLU A 11 2.88 -10.46 -2.74
CA GLU A 11 1.64 -10.21 -2.00
C GLU A 11 1.27 -8.72 -2.00
N ILE A 12 2.24 -7.83 -1.76
CA ILE A 12 2.02 -6.38 -1.79
C ILE A 12 1.72 -5.91 -3.21
N LYS A 13 2.47 -6.41 -4.20
CA LYS A 13 2.25 -6.07 -5.61
C LYS A 13 0.84 -6.45 -6.05
N LYS A 14 0.42 -7.70 -5.79
CA LYS A 14 -0.90 -8.18 -6.15
C LYS A 14 -2.01 -7.34 -5.50
N LYS A 15 -1.88 -7.04 -4.21
CA LYS A 15 -2.88 -6.22 -3.51
C LYS A 15 -2.93 -4.78 -4.03
N THR A 16 -1.78 -4.19 -4.37
CA THR A 16 -1.67 -2.86 -4.97
C THR A 16 -2.43 -2.82 -6.32
N GLU A 17 -2.22 -3.81 -7.19
CA GLU A 17 -2.91 -3.91 -8.49
C GLU A 17 -4.44 -4.09 -8.32
N GLU A 18 -4.87 -4.90 -7.36
CA GLU A 18 -6.30 -5.07 -7.05
C GLU A 18 -6.95 -3.76 -6.60
N ILE A 19 -6.27 -3.01 -5.73
CA ILE A 19 -6.75 -1.73 -5.22
C ILE A 19 -6.78 -0.69 -6.35
N GLU A 20 -5.70 -0.54 -7.12
CA GLU A 20 -5.64 0.39 -8.27
C GLU A 20 -6.76 0.12 -9.26
N LYS A 21 -7.03 -1.16 -9.57
CA LYS A 21 -8.14 -1.54 -10.44
C LYS A 21 -9.50 -1.17 -9.84
N SER A 22 -9.66 -1.32 -8.52
CA SER A 22 -10.92 -0.94 -7.87
C SER A 22 -11.09 0.58 -7.72
N LEU A 23 -10.00 1.33 -7.65
CA LEU A 23 -10.00 2.78 -7.60
C LEU A 23 -10.30 3.40 -8.97
N GLY A 24 -10.02 2.67 -10.06
CA GLY A 24 -10.28 3.12 -11.41
C GLY A 24 -9.48 4.37 -11.77
N GLU A 25 -10.03 5.22 -12.63
CA GLU A 25 -9.33 6.42 -13.13
C GLU A 25 -9.35 7.59 -12.14
N SER A 26 -10.33 7.61 -11.21
CA SER A 26 -10.52 8.71 -10.25
C SER A 26 -9.75 8.54 -8.96
N GLY A 27 -9.29 7.34 -8.61
CA GLY A 27 -8.51 7.11 -7.41
C GLY A 27 -7.00 7.04 -7.62
N ARG A 28 -6.27 7.09 -6.51
CA ARG A 28 -4.80 7.03 -6.47
C ARG A 28 -4.36 6.12 -5.32
N LEU A 29 -3.34 5.31 -5.55
CA LEU A 29 -2.61 4.59 -4.50
C LEU A 29 -1.13 4.96 -4.59
N LEU A 30 -0.55 5.35 -3.45
CA LEU A 30 0.89 5.60 -3.32
C LEU A 30 1.43 4.83 -2.11
N VAL A 31 2.38 3.93 -2.38
CA VAL A 31 3.08 3.17 -1.34
C VAL A 31 4.57 3.46 -1.44
N ARG A 32 5.18 3.99 -0.37
CA ARG A 32 6.61 4.28 -0.33
C ARG A 32 7.20 4.14 1.05
N TYR A 33 8.48 3.76 1.11
CA TYR A 33 9.25 3.93 2.35
C TYR A 33 9.49 5.40 2.64
N SER A 34 9.50 5.76 3.93
CA SER A 34 10.10 7.01 4.37
C SER A 34 11.61 6.97 4.11
N GLY A 35 12.15 8.07 3.58
CA GLY A 35 13.59 8.20 3.32
C GLY A 35 14.41 8.46 4.59
N THR A 36 13.80 9.11 5.58
CA THR A 36 14.46 9.54 6.82
C THR A 36 14.02 8.76 8.06
N GLU A 37 12.95 7.96 7.96
CA GLU A 37 12.37 7.24 9.09
C GLU A 37 12.19 5.74 8.75
N PRO A 38 12.14 4.85 9.74
CA PRO A 38 11.84 3.43 9.55
C PRO A 38 10.33 3.19 9.39
N LEU A 39 9.68 3.95 8.51
CA LEU A 39 8.23 3.94 8.34
C LEU A 39 7.83 3.65 6.89
N LEU A 40 6.70 2.97 6.72
CA LEU A 40 6.00 2.82 5.45
C LEU A 40 4.89 3.86 5.36
N ARG A 41 4.79 4.58 4.23
CA ARG A 41 3.71 5.53 3.96
C ARG A 41 2.81 4.95 2.88
N ILE A 42 1.53 4.83 3.20
CA ILE A 42 0.46 4.40 2.30
C ILE A 42 -0.51 5.57 2.19
N MET A 43 -0.84 5.99 0.98
CA MET A 43 -1.82 7.03 0.71
C MET A 43 -2.79 6.52 -0.35
N LEU A 44 -4.08 6.71 -0.07
CA LEU A 44 -5.21 6.26 -0.88
C LEU A 44 -6.13 7.45 -1.10
N GLU A 45 -6.56 7.66 -2.34
CA GLU A 45 -7.50 8.70 -2.74
C GLU A 45 -8.63 8.05 -3.55
N GLY A 46 -9.87 8.47 -3.29
CA GLY A 46 -11.07 7.93 -3.94
C GLY A 46 -12.35 8.46 -3.27
N GLU A 47 -13.50 8.07 -3.81
CA GLU A 47 -14.80 8.60 -3.39
C GLU A 47 -15.41 7.88 -2.17
N ASP A 48 -15.01 6.63 -1.92
CA ASP A 48 -15.56 5.76 -0.89
C ASP A 48 -14.59 5.62 0.29
N GLU A 49 -14.75 6.47 1.30
CA GLU A 49 -13.87 6.52 2.48
C GLU A 49 -13.79 5.19 3.24
N GLU A 50 -14.90 4.47 3.35
CA GLU A 50 -14.94 3.18 4.06
C GLU A 50 -14.08 2.15 3.33
N LYS A 51 -14.22 2.09 2.01
CA LYS A 51 -13.43 1.21 1.15
C LYS A 51 -11.96 1.59 1.13
N LEU A 52 -11.63 2.88 1.12
CA LEU A 52 -10.24 3.36 1.24
C LEU A 52 -9.62 2.93 2.58
N HIS A 53 -10.36 3.04 3.68
CA HIS A 53 -9.90 2.58 4.99
C HIS A 53 -9.64 1.07 5.01
N GLN A 54 -10.54 0.27 4.43
CA GLN A 54 -10.35 -1.18 4.32
C GLN A 54 -9.07 -1.51 3.53
N TYR A 55 -8.85 -0.85 2.39
CA TYR A 55 -7.65 -1.04 1.57
C TYR A 55 -6.36 -0.63 2.29
N ALA A 56 -6.39 0.46 3.05
CA ALA A 56 -5.27 0.88 3.86
C ALA A 56 -4.92 -0.18 4.91
N GLN A 57 -5.93 -0.67 5.63
CA GLN A 57 -5.78 -1.69 6.67
C GLN A 57 -5.15 -2.97 6.12
N GLU A 58 -5.69 -3.49 5.01
CA GLU A 58 -5.18 -4.72 4.38
C GLU A 58 -3.73 -4.57 3.92
N LEU A 59 -3.36 -3.43 3.32
CA LEU A 59 -1.97 -3.17 2.91
C LEU A 59 -1.03 -3.07 4.11
N VAL A 60 -1.46 -2.45 5.21
CA VAL A 60 -0.69 -2.38 6.45
C VAL A 60 -0.44 -3.78 7.01
N GLU A 61 -1.46 -4.62 7.09
CA GLU A 61 -1.35 -5.99 7.59
C GLU A 61 -0.38 -6.84 6.75
N ILE A 62 -0.45 -6.73 5.42
CA ILE A 62 0.49 -7.42 4.53
C ILE A 62 1.90 -6.88 4.77
N ALA A 63 2.08 -5.56 4.76
CA ALA A 63 3.38 -4.94 4.92
C ALA A 63 4.06 -5.30 6.26
N GLN A 64 3.30 -5.33 7.35
CA GLN A 64 3.81 -5.69 8.68
C GLN A 64 4.45 -7.09 8.72
N ARG A 65 4.01 -8.03 7.88
CA ARG A 65 4.64 -9.37 7.79
C ARG A 65 6.07 -9.32 7.24
N TYR A 66 6.40 -8.28 6.48
CA TYR A 66 7.68 -8.11 5.79
C TYR A 66 8.58 -7.03 6.41
N LEU A 67 8.02 -6.12 7.22
CA LEU A 67 8.74 -5.09 7.96
C LEU A 67 9.23 -5.65 9.31
N GLN A 68 10.46 -6.17 9.35
CA GLN A 68 11.16 -6.64 10.57
C GLN A 68 12.49 -5.92 10.81
#